data_AF-A0AAV1AJ37-F1
#
_entry.id   AF-A0AAV1AJ37-F1
#
_cell.length_a   1.000
_cell.length_b   1.000
_cell.length_c   1.000
_cell.angle_alpha   90.00
_cell.angle_beta   90.00
_cell.angle_gamma   90.00
#
_symmetry.space_group_name_H-M   'P 1'
#
loop_
_entity.id
_entity.type
_entity.pdbx_description
1 polymer ?
#
loop_
_entity_poly.entity_id
_entity_poly.type
_entity_poly.pdbx_seq_one_letter_code
_entity_poly.pdbx_strand_id
1 'polypeptide(L)'
;MVYHSSFVDDGGVNRACGCPLLPLKSHIKGPAPVSDQDRTDIVDEAITFFRANRLEGCRTLAEGTKAIINLGLENVPVPGESGFPFPGLFVIPQSNKEAELFRNYLKQIREETSGRLLSVAYRPNGTPNKWWLAFAKRKFMNVITR
;
A
#
# COMPACT_ATOMS: atom_id res chain seq x y z
N MET A 1 19.31 -4.12 10.03
CA MET A 1 19.25 -2.80 9.39
C MET A 1 17.84 -2.61 8.85
N VAL A 2 17.20 -1.48 9.13
CA VAL A 2 15.84 -1.15 8.65
C VAL A 2 16.00 -0.13 7.52
N TYR A 3 15.24 -0.29 6.44
CA TYR A 3 15.26 0.66 5.33
C TYR A 3 14.34 1.84 5.64
N HIS A 4 14.83 3.06 5.37
CA HIS A 4 14.06 4.30 5.49
C HIS A 4 13.93 4.92 4.10
N SER A 5 12.74 5.43 3.79
CA SER A 5 12.45 6.01 2.49
C SER A 5 13.34 7.24 2.22
N SER A 6 13.80 7.39 0.97
CA SER A 6 14.51 8.59 0.54
C SER A 6 13.60 9.79 0.26
N PHE A 7 12.27 9.63 0.29
CA PHE A 7 11.30 10.67 -0.07
C PHE A 7 10.85 11.54 1.13
N VAL A 8 11.52 11.45 2.28
CA VAL A 8 11.07 12.08 3.54
C VAL A 8 11.31 13.60 3.57
N ASP A 9 12.19 14.13 2.71
CA ASP A 9 12.73 15.51 2.80
C ASP A 9 12.05 16.59 1.93
N ASP A 10 10.92 16.32 1.27
CA ASP A 10 10.21 17.40 0.56
C ASP A 10 9.40 18.26 1.56
N GLY A 11 10.01 19.35 2.03
CA GLY A 11 9.43 20.36 2.92
C GLY A 11 8.17 21.09 2.40
N GLY A 12 7.61 20.65 1.28
CA GLY A 12 6.39 21.19 0.67
C GLY A 12 5.25 20.18 0.49
N VAL A 13 5.39 18.94 0.97
CA VAL A 13 4.34 17.91 0.79
C VAL A 13 3.25 18.05 1.84
N ASN A 14 2.00 18.09 1.37
CA ASN A 14 0.81 18.08 2.23
C ASN A 14 0.81 16.85 3.14
N ARG A 15 0.34 17.01 4.38
CA ARG A 15 0.28 15.92 5.37
C ARG A 15 -1.15 15.70 5.84
N ALA A 16 -1.46 14.44 6.16
CA ALA A 16 -2.68 14.07 6.87
C ALA A 16 -2.33 12.99 7.90
N CYS A 17 -2.85 13.10 9.12
CA CYS A 17 -2.56 12.16 10.21
C CYS A 17 -1.04 12.01 10.50
N GLY A 18 -0.25 13.06 10.26
CA GLY A 18 1.21 13.06 10.37
C GLY A 18 1.96 12.38 9.20
N CYS A 19 1.24 11.77 8.25
CA CYS A 19 1.77 11.09 7.08
C CYS A 19 1.91 12.06 5.89
N PRO A 20 3.04 12.08 5.17
CA PRO A 20 3.18 12.87 3.94
C PRO A 20 2.39 12.23 2.79
N LEU A 21 1.61 13.05 2.07
CA LEU A 21 0.89 12.66 0.86
C LEU A 21 1.83 12.73 -0.35
N LEU A 22 2.73 11.75 -0.43
CA LEU A 22 3.75 11.68 -1.47
C LEU A 22 3.14 11.49 -2.87
N PRO A 23 3.74 12.07 -3.92
CA PRO A 23 3.31 11.87 -5.30
C PRO A 23 3.33 10.40 -5.73
N LEU A 24 2.35 9.99 -6.53
CA LEU A 24 2.22 8.64 -7.08
C LEU A 24 2.12 8.69 -8.60
N LYS A 25 2.74 7.72 -9.29
CA LYS A 25 2.45 7.47 -10.71
C LYS A 25 1.23 6.57 -10.80
N SER A 26 0.07 7.21 -10.68
CA SER A 26 -1.22 6.56 -10.51
C SER A 26 -2.21 7.04 -11.55
N HIS A 27 -2.95 6.11 -12.15
CA HIS A 27 -4.16 6.45 -12.94
C HIS A 27 -5.43 6.45 -12.06
N ILE A 28 -5.31 5.95 -10.82
CA ILE A 28 -6.39 5.93 -9.85
C ILE A 28 -6.63 7.33 -9.31
N LYS A 29 -7.91 7.74 -9.27
CA LYS A 29 -8.33 9.01 -8.69
C LYS A 29 -8.08 9.02 -7.18
N GLY A 30 -7.43 10.05 -6.69
CA GLY A 30 -7.20 10.22 -5.26
C GLY A 30 -6.43 11.49 -4.94
N PRO A 31 -6.13 11.72 -3.66
CA PRO A 31 -5.51 12.97 -3.19
C PRO A 31 -3.99 13.00 -3.35
N ALA A 32 -3.34 11.91 -3.79
CA ALA A 32 -1.91 11.93 -4.07
C ALA A 32 -1.62 12.90 -5.22
N PRO A 33 -0.57 13.75 -5.11
CA PRO A 33 -0.07 14.49 -6.25
C PRO A 33 0.34 13.53 -7.37
N VAL A 34 0.23 13.99 -8.62
CA VAL A 34 0.67 13.19 -9.77
C VAL A 34 2.19 13.23 -9.85
N SER A 35 2.82 12.06 -9.95
CA SER A 35 4.24 11.94 -10.30
C SER A 35 4.40 11.67 -11.79
N ASP A 36 5.52 12.13 -12.36
CA ASP A 36 5.94 11.74 -13.70
C ASP A 36 6.13 10.21 -13.79
N GLN A 37 5.77 9.62 -14.92
CA GLN A 37 5.85 8.16 -15.10
C GLN A 37 7.28 7.61 -15.10
N ASP A 38 8.25 8.44 -15.50
CA ASP A 38 9.67 8.07 -15.56
C ASP A 38 10.36 8.14 -14.19
N ARG A 39 9.71 8.71 -13.17
CA ARG A 39 10.25 8.81 -11.81
C ARG A 39 9.84 7.60 -10.97
N THR A 40 10.75 7.12 -10.12
CA THR A 40 10.43 6.14 -9.08
C THR A 40 9.51 6.79 -8.03
N ASP A 41 8.42 6.12 -7.66
CA ASP A 41 7.54 6.57 -6.57
C ASP A 41 7.65 5.69 -5.33
N ILE A 42 6.95 6.08 -4.26
CA ILE A 42 6.96 5.36 -2.99
C ILE A 42 6.38 3.94 -3.11
N VAL A 43 5.52 3.67 -4.10
CA VAL A 43 4.96 2.34 -4.33
C VAL A 43 6.02 1.41 -4.91
N ASP A 44 6.87 1.87 -5.82
CA ASP A 44 7.99 1.05 -6.33
C ASP A 44 9.01 0.75 -5.23
N GLU A 45 9.35 1.77 -4.42
CA GLU A 45 10.24 1.62 -3.28
C GLU A 45 9.65 0.62 -2.28
N ALA A 46 8.37 0.78 -1.94
CA ALA A 46 7.66 -0.12 -1.04
C ALA A 46 7.61 -1.55 -1.60
N ILE A 47 7.24 -1.76 -2.87
CA ILE A 47 7.17 -3.10 -3.46
C ILE A 47 8.53 -3.79 -3.39
N THR A 48 9.62 -3.09 -3.67
CA THR A 48 10.99 -3.63 -3.55
C THR A 48 11.26 -4.22 -2.16
N PHE A 49 10.61 -3.69 -1.12
CA PHE A 49 10.79 -4.11 0.28
C PHE A 49 9.57 -4.81 0.90
N PHE A 50 8.43 -4.94 0.20
CA PHE A 50 7.14 -5.39 0.74
C PHE A 50 6.85 -6.88 0.49
N ARG A 51 5.89 -7.43 1.25
CA ARG A 51 5.56 -8.87 1.30
C ARG A 51 4.06 -9.11 1.12
N ALA A 52 3.73 -9.98 0.17
CA ALA A 52 2.35 -10.23 -0.26
C ALA A 52 1.59 -11.22 0.64
N ASN A 53 1.22 -10.81 1.85
CA ASN A 53 0.53 -11.72 2.78
C ASN A 53 -0.85 -12.18 2.28
N ARG A 54 -1.54 -11.33 1.51
CA ARG A 54 -2.88 -11.62 0.96
C ARG A 54 -2.88 -12.51 -0.29
N LEU A 55 -1.71 -12.81 -0.87
CA LEU A 55 -1.58 -13.74 -2.01
C LEU A 55 -1.24 -15.17 -1.56
N GLU A 56 -1.25 -15.43 -0.25
CA GLU A 56 -1.01 -16.76 0.29
C GLU A 56 -2.04 -17.75 -0.24
N GLY A 57 -1.57 -18.81 -0.92
CA GLY A 57 -2.44 -19.87 -1.44
C GLY A 57 -3.08 -19.58 -2.80
N CYS A 58 -2.92 -18.38 -3.38
CA CYS A 58 -3.35 -18.09 -4.75
C CYS A 58 -2.40 -18.75 -5.76
N ARG A 59 -2.86 -19.82 -6.41
CA ARG A 59 -2.07 -20.67 -7.31
C ARG A 59 -2.07 -20.19 -8.77
N THR A 60 -2.97 -19.28 -9.11
CA THR A 60 -3.10 -18.72 -10.45
C THR A 60 -3.17 -17.20 -10.42
N LEU A 61 -2.78 -16.56 -11.52
CA LEU A 61 -2.94 -15.11 -11.69
C LEU A 61 -4.40 -14.68 -11.49
N ALA A 62 -5.38 -15.45 -12.00
CA ALA A 62 -6.80 -15.11 -11.86
C ALA A 62 -7.26 -15.09 -10.39
N GLU A 63 -6.83 -16.06 -9.58
CA GLU A 63 -7.11 -16.09 -8.13
C GLU A 63 -6.45 -14.90 -7.42
N GLY A 64 -5.19 -14.60 -7.76
CA GLY A 64 -4.46 -13.46 -7.22
C GLY A 64 -5.13 -12.13 -7.57
N THR A 65 -5.53 -11.94 -8.83
CA THR A 65 -6.26 -10.75 -9.29
C THR A 65 -7.57 -10.58 -8.53
N LYS A 66 -8.35 -11.65 -8.35
CA LYS A 66 -9.59 -11.59 -7.58
C LYS A 66 -9.34 -11.21 -6.11
N ALA A 67 -8.33 -11.82 -5.48
CA ALA A 67 -7.98 -11.51 -4.09
C ALA A 67 -7.56 -10.05 -3.92
N ILE A 68 -6.79 -9.52 -4.87
CA ILE A 68 -6.32 -8.14 -4.90
C ILE A 68 -7.48 -7.15 -5.12
N ILE A 69 -8.38 -7.42 -6.08
CA ILE A 69 -9.55 -6.56 -6.33
C ILE A 69 -10.43 -6.48 -5.07
N ASN A 70 -10.69 -7.63 -4.44
CA ASN A 70 -11.49 -7.66 -3.21
C ASN A 70 -10.83 -6.84 -2.09
N LEU A 71 -9.50 -6.93 -1.94
CA LEU A 71 -8.73 -6.14 -0.98
C LEU A 71 -8.84 -4.63 -1.24
N GLY A 72 -8.82 -4.22 -2.51
CA GLY A 72 -9.02 -2.82 -2.92
C GLY A 72 -10.39 -2.27 -2.49
N LEU A 73 -11.43 -3.11 -2.53
CA LEU A 73 -12.80 -2.75 -2.14
C LEU A 73 -13.05 -2.74 -0.63
N GLU A 74 -12.18 -3.36 0.17
CA GLU A 74 -12.30 -3.37 1.63
C GLU A 74 -12.18 -1.95 2.21
N ASN A 75 -12.97 -1.67 3.25
CA ASN A 75 -12.86 -0.42 3.99
C ASN A 75 -11.44 -0.23 4.55
N VAL A 76 -10.88 0.96 4.33
CA VAL A 76 -9.56 1.33 4.85
C VAL A 76 -9.75 2.09 6.15
N PRO A 77 -9.43 1.53 7.34
CA PRO A 77 -9.54 2.27 8.59
C PRO A 77 -8.47 3.36 8.66
N VAL A 78 -8.76 4.45 9.38
CA VAL A 78 -7.80 5.52 9.68
C VAL A 78 -7.44 5.54 11.17
N PRO A 79 -6.39 6.27 11.62
CA PRO A 79 -5.97 6.30 13.01
C PRO A 79 -7.13 6.69 13.94
N GLY A 80 -7.33 5.92 15.01
CA GLY A 80 -8.45 6.10 15.95
C GLY A 80 -9.68 5.23 15.64
N GLU A 81 -9.79 4.64 14.44
CA GLU A 81 -10.86 3.70 14.12
C GLU A 81 -10.53 2.26 14.53
N SER A 82 -11.57 1.49 14.83
CA SER A 82 -11.43 0.04 15.06
C SER A 82 -10.85 -0.64 13.83
N GLY A 83 -9.84 -1.48 14.02
CA GLY A 83 -9.15 -2.20 12.95
C GLY A 83 -7.94 -1.46 12.37
N PHE A 84 -7.62 -0.22 12.80
CA PHE A 84 -6.38 0.42 12.39
C PHE A 84 -5.15 -0.29 13.00
N PRO A 85 -4.18 -0.75 12.17
CA PRO A 85 -3.13 -1.67 12.62
C PRO A 85 -1.94 -1.05 13.36
N PHE A 86 -1.80 0.27 13.35
CA PHE A 86 -0.60 0.96 13.86
C PHE A 86 -0.92 1.94 14.99
N PRO A 87 -1.26 1.45 16.19
CA PRO A 87 -1.59 2.32 17.31
C PRO A 87 -0.39 3.20 17.70
N GLY A 88 -0.65 4.50 17.91
CA GLY A 88 0.36 5.48 18.36
C GLY A 88 1.41 5.89 17.32
N LEU A 89 1.43 5.27 16.13
CA LEU A 89 2.39 5.62 15.08
C LEU A 89 1.93 6.80 14.22
N PHE A 90 0.61 6.97 14.08
CA PHE A 90 0.00 8.05 13.30
C PHE A 90 -0.80 8.98 14.21
N VAL A 91 -0.88 10.25 13.82
CA VAL A 91 -1.69 11.25 14.51
C VAL A 91 -3.16 10.98 14.20
N ILE A 92 -4.03 11.06 15.21
CA ILE A 92 -5.49 10.94 15.03
C ILE A 92 -5.97 12.15 14.20
N PRO A 93 -6.82 11.94 13.18
CA PRO A 93 -7.34 13.04 12.37
C PRO A 93 -8.09 14.05 13.24
N GLN A 94 -7.81 15.34 13.04
CA GLN A 94 -8.43 16.44 13.79
C GLN A 94 -9.81 16.81 13.26
N SER A 95 -10.18 16.32 12.08
CA SER A 95 -11.49 16.57 11.46
C SER A 95 -11.92 15.42 10.56
N ASN A 96 -13.23 15.32 10.30
CA ASN A 96 -13.79 14.38 9.33
C ASN A 96 -13.21 14.59 7.91
N LYS A 97 -12.87 15.83 7.57
CA LYS A 97 -12.24 16.16 6.28
C LYS A 97 -10.84 15.56 6.17
N GLU A 98 -10.04 15.67 7.23
CA GLU A 98 -8.71 15.06 7.27
C GLU A 98 -8.78 13.53 7.28
N ALA A 99 -9.74 12.96 8.04
CA ALA A 99 -9.98 11.52 8.06
C ALA A 99 -10.29 10.99 6.66
N GLU A 100 -11.20 11.65 5.93
CA GLU A 100 -11.57 11.24 4.56
C GLU A 100 -10.45 11.47 3.56
N LEU A 101 -9.68 12.55 3.70
CA LEU A 101 -8.47 12.79 2.91
C LEU A 101 -7.46 11.65 3.08
N PHE A 102 -7.15 11.29 4.32
CA PHE A 102 -6.18 10.24 4.61
C PHE A 102 -6.71 8.86 4.17
N ARG A 103 -8.00 8.59 4.37
CA ARG A 103 -8.64 7.36 3.90
C ARG A 103 -8.52 7.20 2.39
N ASN A 104 -8.83 8.25 1.64
CA ASN A 104 -8.75 8.22 0.18
C ASN A 104 -7.31 8.10 -0.32
N TYR A 105 -6.35 8.71 0.38
CA TYR A 105 -4.94 8.51 0.09
C TYR A 105 -4.51 7.04 0.30
N LEU A 106 -4.88 6.44 1.43
CA LEU A 106 -4.56 5.03 1.71
C LEU A 106 -5.27 4.06 0.74
N LYS A 107 -6.50 4.37 0.31
CA LYS A 107 -7.20 3.61 -0.75
C LYS A 107 -6.40 3.65 -2.06
N GLN A 108 -6.00 4.84 -2.48
CA GLN A 108 -5.20 5.03 -3.70
C GLN A 108 -3.88 4.26 -3.64
N ILE A 109 -3.13 4.35 -2.53
CA ILE A 109 -1.91 3.57 -2.34
C ILE A 109 -2.20 2.08 -2.39
N ARG A 110 -3.25 1.62 -1.70
CA ARG A 110 -3.62 0.21 -1.64
C ARG A 110 -3.88 -0.34 -3.03
N GLU A 111 -4.66 0.35 -3.85
CA GLU A 111 -5.01 -0.08 -5.21
C GLU A 111 -3.81 -0.06 -6.16
N GLU A 112 -2.99 1.00 -6.14
CA GLU A 112 -1.77 1.08 -6.96
C GLU A 112 -0.74 -0.01 -6.58
N THR A 113 -0.47 -0.17 -5.29
CA THR A 113 0.45 -1.20 -4.78
C THR A 113 -0.04 -2.59 -5.16
N SER A 114 -1.34 -2.81 -5.02
CA SER A 114 -2.02 -4.05 -5.36
C SER A 114 -1.86 -4.43 -6.83
N GLY A 115 -2.11 -3.49 -7.75
CA GLY A 115 -1.96 -3.72 -9.19
C GLY A 115 -0.52 -4.07 -9.57
N ARG A 116 0.46 -3.32 -9.04
CA ARG A 116 1.88 -3.57 -9.30
C ARG A 116 2.42 -4.82 -8.60
N LEU A 117 1.84 -5.23 -7.48
CA LEU A 117 2.23 -6.45 -6.78
C LEU A 117 1.95 -7.72 -7.60
N LEU A 118 0.86 -7.73 -8.38
CA LEU A 118 0.51 -8.87 -9.24
C LEU A 118 1.59 -9.13 -10.30
N SER A 119 2.19 -8.07 -10.86
CA SER A 119 3.19 -8.21 -11.92
C SER A 119 4.50 -8.83 -11.44
N VAL A 120 4.81 -8.73 -10.14
CA VAL A 120 6.01 -9.34 -9.53
C VAL A 120 5.70 -10.69 -8.87
N ALA A 121 4.49 -10.86 -8.35
CA ALA A 121 4.05 -12.08 -7.67
C ALA A 121 3.75 -13.23 -8.64
N TYR A 122 3.42 -12.94 -9.89
CA TYR A 122 3.18 -13.95 -10.94
C TYR A 122 4.15 -13.76 -12.11
N ARG A 123 4.57 -14.87 -12.70
CA ARG A 123 5.36 -14.86 -13.94
C ARG A 123 4.46 -14.53 -15.14
N PRO A 124 5.04 -14.15 -16.30
CA PRO A 124 4.28 -13.92 -17.53
C PRO A 124 3.39 -15.10 -17.96
N ASN A 125 3.79 -16.33 -17.62
CA ASN A 125 3.00 -17.54 -17.86
C ASN A 125 1.87 -17.79 -16.84
N GLY A 126 1.59 -16.82 -15.95
CA GLY A 126 0.55 -16.90 -14.93
C GLY A 126 0.90 -17.77 -13.70
N THR A 127 2.10 -18.37 -13.66
CA THR A 127 2.52 -19.21 -12.53
C THR A 127 3.02 -18.38 -11.34
N PRO A 128 2.84 -18.86 -10.10
CA PRO A 128 3.25 -18.11 -8.91
C PRO A 128 4.77 -17.98 -8.78
N ASN A 129 5.24 -16.80 -8.41
CA ASN A 129 6.66 -16.54 -8.17
C ASN A 129 7.05 -16.90 -6.73
N LYS A 130 7.70 -18.06 -6.56
CA LYS A 130 8.10 -18.56 -5.23
C LYS A 130 8.96 -17.59 -4.43
N TRP A 131 9.77 -16.75 -5.09
CA TRP A 131 10.64 -15.78 -4.42
C TRP A 131 9.87 -14.62 -3.78
N TRP A 132 8.63 -14.39 -4.21
CA TRP A 132 7.72 -13.42 -3.60
C TRP A 132 6.76 -14.09 -2.63
N LEU A 133 6.13 -15.19 -3.07
CA LEU A 133 5.07 -15.84 -2.28
C LEU A 133 5.59 -16.65 -1.08
N ALA A 134 6.87 -17.04 -1.05
CA ALA A 134 7.47 -17.65 0.15
C ALA A 134 7.40 -16.72 1.38
N PHE A 135 7.22 -15.42 1.17
CA PHE A 135 7.13 -14.42 2.22
C PHE A 135 5.69 -14.09 2.65
N ALA A 136 4.67 -14.67 2.01
CA ALA A 136 3.26 -14.38 2.31
C ALA A 136 2.85 -14.73 3.76
N LYS A 137 3.57 -15.63 4.42
CA LYS A 137 3.34 -15.96 5.84
C LYS A 137 4.07 -15.02 6.81
N ARG A 138 4.93 -14.12 6.33
CA ARG A 138 5.79 -13.28 7.19
C ARG A 138 5.13 -11.94 7.47
N LYS A 139 4.95 -11.63 8.74
CA LYS A 139 4.32 -10.38 9.19
C LYS A 139 5.33 -9.25 9.26
N PHE A 140 4.93 -8.05 8.85
CA PHE A 140 5.68 -6.83 9.11
C PHE A 140 5.39 -6.36 10.54
N MET A 141 6.44 -6.09 11.32
CA MET A 141 6.36 -5.71 12.75
C MET A 141 5.51 -6.63 13.64
N ASN A 142 5.33 -7.90 13.25
CA ASN A 142 4.41 -8.85 13.92
C ASN A 142 2.94 -8.37 14.01
N VAL A 143 2.56 -7.36 13.23
CA VAL A 143 1.19 -6.85 13.20
C VAL A 143 0.31 -7.75 12.35
N ILE A 144 -0.88 -8.06 12.85
CA ILE A 144 -1.93 -8.80 12.14
C ILE A 144 -3.06 -7.83 11.85
N THR A 145 -3.19 -7.42 10.60
CA THR A 145 -4.43 -6.84 10.08
C THR A 145 -5.38 -8.00 9.79
N ARG A 146 -6.46 -8.15 10.55
CA ARG A 146 -7.55 -9.09 10.22
C ARG A 146 -8.44 -8.45 9.17
#